data_AF-A0A1I6FH39-F1
#
_entry.id   AF-A0A1I6FH39-F1
#
_cell.length_a   1.000
_cell.length_b   1.000
_cell.length_c   1.000
_cell.angle_alpha   90.00
_cell.angle_beta   90.00
_cell.angle_gamma   90.00
#
_symmetry.space_group_name_H-M   'P 1'
#
loop_
_entity.id
_entity.type
_entity.pdbx_description
1 polymer ?
#
loop_
_entity_poly.entity_id
_entity_poly.type
_entity_poly.pdbx_seq_one_letter_code
_entity_poly.pdbx_strand_id
1 'polypeptide(L)'
;MIADKDTRVALEEQLRTEVANGHPLFGKTIIAIARCDACDEVVFGVEEDPAWFAQVHLTWGSAPDRPPWPDSRRLSLPLADSLLGHHH
;
A
#
# COMPACT_ATOMS: atom_id res chain seq x y z
N MET A 1 0.82 -0.25 -13.41
CA MET A 1 -0.21 -0.99 -12.64
C MET A 1 0.24 -2.42 -12.50
N ILE A 2 0.03 -3.01 -11.33
CA ILE A 2 0.41 -4.40 -11.07
C ILE A 2 -0.70 -5.30 -11.64
N ALA A 3 -0.42 -5.94 -12.78
CA ALA A 3 -1.35 -6.89 -13.40
C ALA A 3 -1.10 -8.34 -12.94
N ASP A 4 0.13 -8.63 -12.52
CA ASP A 4 0.54 -9.94 -12.01
C ASP A 4 0.07 -10.14 -10.56
N LYS A 5 -0.64 -11.24 -10.34
CA LYS A 5 -1.17 -11.62 -9.03
C LYS A 5 -0.05 -11.94 -8.04
N ASP A 6 1.03 -12.59 -8.48
CA ASP A 6 2.10 -13.03 -7.57
C ASP A 6 2.88 -11.81 -7.05
N THR A 7 3.21 -10.88 -7.96
CA THR A 7 3.80 -9.58 -7.58
C THR A 7 2.91 -8.82 -6.60
N ARG A 8 1.59 -8.80 -6.83
CA ARG A 8 0.64 -8.12 -5.93
C ARG A 8 0.65 -8.73 -4.53
N VAL A 9 0.50 -10.05 -4.43
CA VAL A 9 0.47 -10.77 -3.14
C VAL A 9 1.77 -10.55 -2.37
N ALA A 10 2.93 -10.61 -3.04
CA ALA A 10 4.21 -10.39 -2.39
C ALA A 10 4.35 -8.99 -1.77
N LEU A 11 3.83 -7.94 -2.44
CA LEU A 11 3.87 -6.57 -1.92
C LEU A 11 2.89 -6.37 -0.76
N GLU A 12 1.73 -7.03 -0.79
CA GLU A 12 0.76 -7.01 0.31
C GLU A 12 1.31 -7.71 1.56
N GLU A 13 2.01 -8.83 1.37
CA GLU A 13 2.72 -9.55 2.43
C GLU A 13 3.89 -8.73 2.98
N GLN A 14 4.64 -8.05 2.11
CA GLN A 14 5.73 -7.18 2.53
C GLN A 14 5.21 -6.04 3.41
N LEU A 15 4.16 -5.32 2.97
CA LEU A 15 3.57 -4.27 3.79
C LEU A 15 3.08 -4.82 5.14
N ARG A 16 2.42 -5.98 5.14
CA ARG A 16 1.93 -6.62 6.37
C ARG A 16 3.07 -6.99 7.33
N THR A 17 4.23 -7.36 6.80
CA THR A 17 5.42 -7.68 7.59
C THR A 17 6.01 -6.44 8.24
N GLU A 18 6.06 -5.32 7.52
CA GLU A 18 6.69 -4.08 7.98
C GLU A 18 5.79 -3.25 8.90
N VAL A 19 4.46 -3.24 8.72
CA VAL A 19 3.59 -2.36 9.53
C VAL A 19 3.44 -2.87 10.96
N ALA A 20 3.69 -2.00 11.94
CA ALA A 20 3.44 -2.26 13.36
C ALA A 20 2.22 -1.49 13.89
N ASN A 21 1.77 -1.87 15.09
CA ASN A 21 0.72 -1.15 15.81
C ASN A 21 1.08 0.34 15.94
N GLY A 22 0.15 1.22 15.56
CA GLY A 22 0.35 2.67 15.49
C GLY A 22 0.56 3.19 14.06
N HIS A 23 0.84 2.33 13.08
CA HIS A 23 0.84 2.72 11.67
C HIS A 23 -0.62 2.81 11.13
N PRO A 24 -0.98 3.80 10.29
CA PRO A 24 -2.35 3.97 9.79
C PRO A 24 -2.93 2.77 9.04
N LEU A 25 -2.07 1.97 8.40
CA LEU A 25 -2.46 0.77 7.65
C LEU A 25 -2.37 -0.52 8.49
N PHE A 26 -2.00 -0.45 9.77
CA PHE A 26 -1.89 -1.63 10.61
C PHE A 26 -3.24 -2.33 10.77
N GLY A 27 -3.28 -3.63 10.44
CA GLY A 27 -4.49 -4.46 10.54
C GLY A 27 -5.57 -4.15 9.49
N LYS A 28 -5.25 -3.37 8.45
CA LYS A 28 -6.16 -3.13 7.31
C LYS A 28 -6.02 -4.20 6.25
N THR A 29 -7.13 -4.52 5.58
CA THR A 29 -7.10 -5.35 4.37
C THR A 29 -6.74 -4.44 3.19
N ILE A 30 -5.61 -4.74 2.56
CA ILE A 30 -5.00 -3.88 1.54
C ILE A 30 -4.81 -4.62 0.23
N ILE A 31 -4.89 -3.87 -0.87
CA ILE A 31 -4.63 -4.36 -2.23
C ILE A 31 -3.51 -3.53 -2.85
N ALA A 32 -2.46 -4.16 -3.37
CA ALA A 32 -1.44 -3.43 -4.13
C ALA A 32 -1.91 -3.12 -5.57
N ILE A 33 -1.88 -1.85 -5.95
CA ILE A 33 -2.46 -1.35 -7.22
C ILE A 33 -1.37 -1.00 -8.23
N ALA A 34 -0.33 -0.30 -7.75
CA ALA A 34 0.77 0.14 -8.58
C ALA A 34 2.06 0.13 -7.77
N ARG A 35 3.17 -0.13 -8.45
CA ARG A 35 4.52 -0.03 -7.91
C ARG A 35 5.33 0.85 -8.84
N CYS A 36 6.24 1.63 -8.25
CA CYS A 36 7.31 2.27 -8.99
C CYS A 36 8.37 1.23 -9.39
N ASP A 37 8.69 1.12 -10.68
CA ASP A 37 9.71 0.17 -11.14
C ASP A 37 11.15 0.63 -10.84
N ALA A 38 11.33 1.91 -10.52
CA ALA A 38 12.63 2.53 -10.28
C ALA A 38 12.86 2.95 -8.82
N CYS A 39 11.88 2.70 -7.94
CA CYS A 39 11.87 3.17 -6.56
C CYS A 39 11.01 2.24 -5.67
N ASP A 40 11.01 2.47 -4.35
CA ASP A 40 10.42 1.57 -3.35
C ASP A 40 8.97 1.92 -2.98
N GLU A 41 8.35 2.78 -3.79
CA GLU A 41 7.01 3.30 -3.60
C GLU A 41 5.97 2.37 -4.20
N VAL A 42 4.97 2.02 -3.39
CA VAL A 42 3.84 1.20 -3.78
C VAL A 42 2.55 1.89 -3.38
N VAL A 43 1.57 1.89 -4.27
CA VAL A 43 0.22 2.39 -4.00
C VAL A 43 -0.66 1.23 -3.59
N PHE A 44 -1.24 1.36 -2.39
CA PHE A 44 -2.19 0.42 -1.84
C PHE A 44 -3.59 1.05 -1.75
N GLY A 45 -4.62 0.27 -2.03
CA GLY A 45 -6.00 0.58 -1.66
C GLY A 45 -6.38 -0.15 -0.38
N VAL A 46 -7.32 0.40 0.39
CA VAL A 46 -7.89 -0.23 1.59
C VAL A 46 -9.26 -0.80 1.24
N GLU A 47 -9.47 -2.10 1.39
CA GLU A 47 -10.73 -2.75 0.97
C GLU A 47 -11.94 -2.23 1.75
N GLU A 48 -11.75 -1.88 3.03
CA GLU A 48 -12.83 -1.38 3.88
C GLU A 48 -13.21 0.09 3.59
N ASP A 49 -12.37 0.83 2.86
CA ASP A 49 -12.63 2.22 2.45
C ASP A 49 -12.14 2.43 1.01
N PRO A 50 -13.02 2.25 -0.01
CA PRO A 50 -12.64 2.37 -1.41
C PRO A 50 -12.02 3.73 -1.80
N ALA A 51 -12.28 4.79 -1.04
CA ALA A 51 -11.71 6.12 -1.29
C ALA A 51 -10.33 6.31 -0.62
N TRP A 52 -9.84 5.32 0.12
CA TRP A 52 -8.56 5.37 0.79
C TRP A 52 -7.48 4.65 -0.03
N PHE A 53 -6.64 5.47 -0.64
CA PHE A 53 -5.38 5.04 -1.23
C PHE A 53 -4.20 5.60 -0.43
N ALA A 54 -3.15 4.80 -0.29
CA ALA A 54 -1.92 5.20 0.36
C ALA A 54 -0.74 4.88 -0.55
N GLN A 55 0.11 5.87 -0.80
CA GLN A 55 1.46 5.61 -1.28
C GLN A 55 2.30 5.25 -0.06
N VAL A 56 3.04 4.15 -0.13
CA VAL A 56 3.91 3.67 0.94
C VAL A 56 5.30 3.45 0.37
N HIS A 57 6.32 3.94 1.06
CA HIS A 57 7.71 3.61 0.79
C HIS A 57 8.08 2.38 1.63
N LEU A 58 8.12 1.20 1.00
CA LEU A 58 8.46 -0.04 1.68
C LEU A 58 9.94 -0.02 2.09
N THR A 59 10.26 -0.55 3.27
CA THR A 59 11.63 -0.59 3.80
C THR A 59 12.37 -1.88 3.41
N TRP A 60 11.65 -2.86 2.88
CA TRP A 60 12.08 -4.23 2.61
C TRP A 60 12.58 -4.97 3.86
N GLY A 61 12.06 -4.58 5.03
CA GLY A 61 12.35 -5.22 6.31
C GLY A 61 11.78 -6.63 6.42
N SER A 62 12.37 -7.45 7.29
CA SER A 62 11.88 -8.81 7.60
C SER A 62 11.10 -8.90 8.92
N ALA A 63 10.80 -7.74 9.53
CA ALA A 63 10.08 -7.63 10.79
C ALA A 63 9.31 -6.30 10.84
N PRO A 64 8.33 -6.15 11.76
CA PRO A 64 7.62 -4.90 11.92
C PRO A 64 8.56 -3.75 12.27
N ASP A 65 8.42 -2.64 11.56
CA ASP A 65 9.15 -1.41 11.78
C ASP A 65 8.56 -0.59 12.92
N ARG A 66 9.36 0.35 13.43
CA ARG A 66 8.89 1.29 14.45
C ARG A 66 8.07 2.41 13.78
N PRO A 67 6.84 2.70 14.26
CA PRO A 67 6.07 3.83 13.75
C PRO A 67 6.87 5.15 13.79
N PRO A 68 6.79 5.99 12.74
CA PRO A 68 5.79 5.94 11.67
C PRO A 68 6.17 5.07 10.46
N TRP A 69 7.24 4.29 10.51
CA TRP A 69 7.68 3.48 9.38
C TRP A 69 6.84 2.19 9.21
N PRO A 70 6.69 1.69 7.96
CA PRO A 70 7.12 2.29 6.69
C PRO A 70 6.40 3.61 6.40
N ASP A 71 7.08 4.58 5.78
CA ASP A 71 6.47 5.92 5.57
C ASP A 71 5.29 5.81 4.62
N SER A 72 4.18 6.44 4.99
CA SER A 72 2.94 6.37 4.21
C SER A 72 2.27 7.73 4.09
N ARG A 73 1.79 7.98 2.87
CA ARG A 73 1.02 9.16 2.53
C ARG A 73 -0.33 8.76 1.98
N ARG A 74 -1.39 9.17 2.68
CA ARG A 74 -2.75 9.10 2.12
C ARG A 74 -2.83 9.99 0.88
N LEU A 75 -3.26 9.39 -0.23
CA LEU A 75 -3.48 10.09 -1.49
C LEU A 75 -4.89 10.72 -1.46
N SER A 76 -4.98 11.97 -1.88
CA SER A 76 -6.25 12.71 -1.97
C SER A 76 -6.69 12.89 -3.43
N LEU A 77 -7.91 13.36 -3.62
CA LEU A 77 -8.44 13.75 -4.93
C LEU A 77 -7.51 14.78 -5.61
N PRO A 78 -7.34 14.73 -6.94
CA PRO A 78 -8.09 13.94 -7.94
C PRO A 78 -7.54 12.52 -8.23
N LEU A 79 -6.44 12.11 -7.56
CA LEU A 79 -5.82 10.81 -7.82
C LEU A 79 -6.67 9.65 -7.29
N ALA A 80 -7.27 9.80 -6.11
CA ALA A 80 -8.15 8.77 -5.55
C ALA A 80 -9.41 8.54 -6.41
N ASP A 81 -9.98 9.57 -7.06
CA ASP A 81 -11.07 9.39 -8.04
C ASP A 81 -10.61 8.60 -9.27
N SER A 82 -9.39 8.86 -9.74
CA SER A 82 -8.82 8.15 -10.89
C SER A 82 -8.59 6.66 -10.56
N LEU A 83 -8.22 6.35 -9.32
CA LEU A 83 -8.02 4.97 -8.86
C LEU A 83 -9.33 4.24 -8.54
N LEU A 84 -10.35 4.94 -8.03
CA LEU A 84 -11.70 4.40 -7.82
C LEU A 84 -12.34 3.87 -9.10
N GLY A 85 -12.10 4.49 -10.26
CA GLY A 85 -12.63 4.03 -11.54
C GLY A 85 -12.09 2.68 -12.02
N HIS A 86 -11.05 2.15 -11.38
CA HIS A 86 -10.38 0.90 -11.72
C HIS A 86 -10.89 -0.26 -10.84
N HIS A 87 -12.17 -0.60 -10.97
CA HIS A 87 -12.69 -1.86 -10.42
C HIS A 87 -12.13 -3.05 -11.25
N HIS A 88 -11.38 -3.93 -10.60
CA HIS A 88 -10.94 -5.23 -11.12
C HIS A 88 -11.95 -6.32 -10.78
#